data_AF-A0A7E5VMF5-F1
#
_entry.id   AF-A0A7E5VMF5-F1
#
_cell.length_a   1.000
_cell.length_b   1.000
_cell.length_c   1.000
_cell.angle_alpha   90.00
_cell.angle_beta   90.00
_cell.angle_gamma   90.00
#
_symmetry.space_group_name_H-M   'P 1'
#
loop_
_entity.id
_entity.type
_entity.pdbx_description
1 polymer ?
#
loop_
_entity_poly.entity_id
_entity_poly.type
_entity_poly.pdbx_seq_one_letter_code
_entity_poly.pdbx_strand_id
1 'polypeptide(L)'
;MNLYGVRIFFSDNLGFFLMLDNWLGRRHGSLSFRVTQVLSGHGCFGKYLCRINREPDARCHHCVHCGEDTAQHTLAECAAWEEQRRVLTNEVGGDLSLPAVVRKMVGSAESWDAVVSFCEDVMSQKEAAERE
;
A
#
# COMPACT_ATOMS: atom_id res chain seq x y z
N MET A 1 -10.19 12.50 -13.90
CA MET A 1 -9.39 11.25 -13.89
C MET A 1 -10.36 10.10 -13.64
N ASN A 2 -10.53 9.21 -14.61
CA ASN A 2 -11.50 8.11 -14.57
C ASN A 2 -11.07 7.04 -13.55
N LEU A 3 -11.88 6.82 -12.52
CA LEU A 3 -11.65 5.87 -11.42
C LEU A 3 -12.33 4.51 -11.66
N TYR A 4 -12.34 4.01 -12.90
CA TYR A 4 -12.82 2.67 -13.20
C TYR A 4 -11.65 1.68 -13.12
N GLY A 5 -11.39 1.11 -11.94
CA GLY A 5 -10.48 -0.05 -11.88
C GLY A 5 -9.71 -0.32 -10.59
N VAL A 6 -9.90 0.44 -9.51
CA VAL A 6 -9.31 0.03 -8.22
C VAL A 6 -10.28 -0.93 -7.53
N ARG A 7 -10.17 -2.23 -7.84
CA ARG A 7 -10.79 -3.27 -7.01
C ARG A 7 -10.01 -3.32 -5.69
N ILE A 8 -10.38 -2.47 -4.74
CA ILE A 8 -9.90 -2.64 -3.37
C ILE A 8 -10.63 -3.86 -2.82
N PHE A 9 -9.89 -4.92 -2.52
CA PHE A 9 -10.44 -6.17 -1.99
C PHE A 9 -10.96 -5.93 -0.57
N PHE A 10 -12.27 -5.83 -0.39
CA PHE A 10 -12.94 -5.85 0.92
C PHE A 10 -13.99 -6.96 0.92
N SER A 11 -13.88 -7.87 1.87
CA SER A 11 -14.69 -9.09 1.94
C SER A 11 -16.12 -8.89 2.50
N ASP A 12 -16.51 -7.66 2.89
CA ASP A 12 -17.80 -7.35 3.51
C ASP A 12 -18.57 -6.25 2.74
N ASN A 13 -19.74 -6.59 2.19
CA ASN A 13 -20.54 -5.70 1.34
C ASN A 13 -21.02 -4.40 2.03
N LEU A 14 -21.34 -4.46 3.33
CA LEU A 14 -21.84 -3.27 4.07
C LEU A 14 -20.70 -2.32 4.46
N GLY A 15 -19.55 -2.87 4.85
CA GLY A 15 -18.36 -2.09 5.20
C GLY A 15 -17.69 -1.44 3.98
N PHE A 16 -17.81 -2.08 2.82
CA PHE A 16 -17.32 -1.55 1.54
C PHE A 16 -18.06 -0.29 1.10
N PHE A 17 -19.40 -0.29 1.18
CA PHE A 17 -20.22 0.86 0.75
C PHE A 17 -19.94 2.10 1.60
N LEU A 18 -19.92 1.96 2.93
CA LEU A 18 -19.62 3.06 3.85
C LEU A 18 -18.20 3.60 3.68
N MET A 19 -17.23 2.74 3.37
CA MET A 19 -15.87 3.17 3.10
C MET A 19 -15.77 3.98 1.82
N LEU A 20 -16.42 3.54 0.73
CA LEU A 20 -16.43 4.26 -0.54
C LEU A 20 -17.10 5.63 -0.42
N ASP A 21 -18.23 5.72 0.29
CA ASP A 21 -18.92 6.99 0.51
C ASP A 21 -18.06 7.96 1.31
N ASN A 22 -17.43 7.49 2.40
CA ASN A 22 -16.52 8.31 3.18
C ASN A 22 -15.27 8.70 2.39
N TRP A 23 -14.76 7.79 1.54
CA TRP A 23 -13.66 8.06 0.63
C TRP A 23 -14.04 9.15 -0.38
N LEU A 24 -15.20 9.07 -1.02
CA LEU A 24 -15.67 10.07 -1.99
C LEU A 24 -16.04 11.41 -1.34
N GLY A 25 -16.53 11.39 -0.10
CA GLY A 25 -16.98 12.58 0.63
C GLY A 25 -15.87 13.37 1.34
N ARG A 26 -14.63 12.88 1.35
CA ARG A 26 -13.53 13.55 2.07
C ARG A 26 -13.11 14.85 1.39
N ARG A 27 -12.64 15.82 2.19
CA ARG A 27 -12.08 17.10 1.72
C ARG A 27 -10.55 17.14 1.63
N HIS A 28 -9.88 16.07 2.03
CA HIS A 28 -8.42 15.98 2.13
C HIS A 28 -7.87 14.79 1.34
N GLY A 29 -6.57 14.79 1.08
CA GLY A 29 -5.85 13.61 0.60
C GLY A 29 -6.03 13.32 -0.90
N SER A 30 -5.00 13.67 -1.68
CA SER A 30 -4.84 13.20 -3.06
C SER A 30 -4.14 11.84 -3.07
N LEU A 31 -4.41 11.06 -4.12
CA LEU A 31 -3.68 9.83 -4.37
C LEU A 31 -2.48 10.13 -5.24
N SER A 32 -1.29 9.91 -4.70
CA SER A 32 -0.09 9.87 -5.52
C SER A 32 -0.04 8.58 -6.33
N PHE A 33 0.85 8.55 -7.33
CA PHE A 33 1.09 7.36 -8.14
C PHE A 33 1.52 6.16 -7.27
N ARG A 34 2.44 6.38 -6.33
CA ARG A 34 2.98 5.34 -5.44
C ARG A 34 1.96 4.85 -4.41
N VAL A 35 1.11 5.74 -3.88
CA VAL A 35 -0.02 5.31 -3.04
C VAL A 35 -0.98 4.44 -3.85
N THR A 36 -1.27 4.81 -5.09
CA THR A 36 -2.15 4.02 -5.96
C THR A 36 -1.57 2.62 -6.24
N GLN A 37 -0.26 2.52 -6.44
CA GLN A 37 0.43 1.23 -6.58
C GLN A 37 0.25 0.35 -5.35
N VAL A 38 0.50 0.88 -4.14
CA VAL A 38 0.32 0.15 -2.88
C VAL A 38 -1.12 -0.33 -2.72
N LEU A 39 -2.11 0.54 -2.93
CA LEU A 39 -3.54 0.20 -2.76
C LEU A 39 -4.05 -0.82 -3.77
N SER A 40 -3.47 -0.86 -4.97
CA SER A 40 -3.81 -1.84 -6.01
C SER A 40 -2.97 -3.11 -5.97
N GLY A 41 -1.86 -3.11 -5.22
CA GLY A 41 -0.85 -4.16 -5.28
C GLY A 41 -0.16 -4.25 -6.64
N HIS A 42 -0.10 -3.14 -7.40
CA HIS A 42 0.59 -3.04 -8.69
C HIS A 42 1.93 -2.30 -8.55
N GLY A 43 2.74 -2.31 -9.61
CA GLY A 43 4.03 -1.61 -9.65
C GLY A 43 5.20 -2.57 -9.49
N CYS A 44 6.23 -2.18 -8.74
CA CYS A 44 7.44 -2.97 -8.51
C CYS A 44 7.29 -3.99 -7.36
N PHE A 45 6.10 -4.60 -7.22
CA PHE A 45 5.90 -5.72 -6.31
C PHE A 45 6.21 -7.04 -7.04
N GLY A 46 7.09 -7.86 -6.50
CA GLY A 46 7.46 -9.16 -7.09
C GLY A 46 6.25 -10.03 -7.45
N LYS A 47 5.21 -10.09 -6.61
CA LYS A 47 3.96 -10.81 -6.96
C LYS A 47 3.29 -10.28 -8.22
N TYR A 48 3.25 -8.95 -8.39
CA TYR A 48 2.69 -8.34 -9.58
C TYR A 48 3.58 -8.59 -10.80
N LEU A 49 4.90 -8.42 -10.66
CA LEU A 49 5.87 -8.60 -11.73
C LEU A 49 5.89 -10.05 -12.23
N CYS A 50 5.85 -11.03 -11.33
CA CYS A 50 5.70 -12.43 -11.66
C CYS A 50 4.39 -12.71 -12.42
N ARG A 51 3.26 -12.16 -11.96
CA ARG A 51 1.96 -12.31 -12.63
C ARG A 51 1.96 -11.81 -14.09
N ILE A 52 2.76 -10.79 -14.40
CA ILE A 52 2.90 -10.25 -15.76
C ILE A 52 4.13 -10.78 -16.51
N ASN A 53 4.76 -11.85 -16.01
CA ASN A 53 5.95 -12.49 -16.57
C ASN A 53 7.16 -11.55 -16.74
N ARG A 54 7.30 -10.53 -15.88
CA ARG A 54 8.50 -9.68 -15.82
C ARG A 54 9.55 -10.21 -14.85
N GLU A 55 9.15 -11.03 -13.89
CA GLU A 55 10.05 -11.72 -12.96
C GLU A 55 9.73 -13.22 -12.92
N PRO A 56 10.74 -14.07 -12.62
CA PRO A 56 10.57 -15.52 -12.62
C PRO A 56 9.77 -16.04 -11.43
N ASP A 57 9.76 -15.31 -10.31
CA ASP A 57 9.04 -15.67 -9.10
C ASP A 57 8.53 -14.42 -8.38
N ALA A 58 7.69 -14.61 -7.36
CA ALA A 58 7.02 -13.54 -6.64
C ALA A 58 7.81 -13.04 -5.42
N ARG A 59 9.08 -13.42 -5.23
CA ARG A 59 9.80 -13.20 -3.96
C ARG A 59 10.10 -11.72 -3.70
N CYS A 60 10.29 -11.38 -2.44
CA CYS A 60 10.79 -10.06 -2.07
C CYS A 60 12.31 -9.96 -2.22
N HIS A 61 12.78 -9.03 -3.06
CA HIS A 61 14.21 -8.77 -3.26
C HIS A 61 14.85 -7.97 -2.11
N HIS A 62 14.04 -7.38 -1.23
CA HIS A 62 14.52 -6.50 -0.17
C HIS A 62 14.78 -7.22 1.16
N CYS A 63 14.34 -8.46 1.32
CA CYS A 63 14.52 -9.20 2.57
C CYS A 63 14.86 -10.67 2.31
N VAL A 64 15.75 -11.22 3.14
CA VAL A 64 16.32 -12.57 2.97
C VAL A 64 15.33 -13.69 3.29
N HIS A 65 14.33 -13.43 4.14
CA HIS A 65 13.54 -14.48 4.80
C HIS A 65 12.03 -14.42 4.55
N CYS A 66 11.53 -13.61 3.62
CA CYS A 66 10.10 -13.36 3.56
C CYS A 66 9.50 -13.52 2.17
N GLY A 67 8.46 -14.37 2.11
CA GLY A 67 7.18 -14.15 1.45
C GLY A 67 7.13 -13.80 -0.04
N GLU A 68 5.92 -13.84 -0.58
CA GLU A 68 5.63 -13.14 -1.83
C GLU A 68 5.68 -11.63 -1.57
N ASP A 69 6.37 -10.89 -2.43
CA ASP A 69 6.40 -9.44 -2.38
C ASP A 69 5.05 -8.88 -2.79
N THR A 70 4.26 -8.56 -1.77
CA THR A 70 2.94 -7.94 -1.88
C THR A 70 2.95 -6.57 -1.21
N ALA A 71 1.95 -5.75 -1.53
CA ALA A 71 1.73 -4.50 -0.79
C ALA A 71 1.55 -4.74 0.71
N GLN A 72 0.83 -5.81 1.10
CA GLN A 72 0.66 -6.19 2.51
C GLN A 72 1.99 -6.56 3.17
N HIS A 73 2.82 -7.36 2.48
CA HIS A 73 4.15 -7.71 2.94
C HIS A 73 5.02 -6.46 3.14
N THR A 74 5.02 -5.55 2.17
CA THR A 74 5.76 -4.29 2.23
C THR A 74 5.29 -3.41 3.40
N LEU A 75 3.98 -3.31 3.63
CA LEU A 75 3.38 -2.52 4.70
C LEU A 75 3.63 -3.09 6.10
N ALA A 76 3.54 -4.42 6.28
CA ALA A 76 3.44 -5.01 7.62
C ALA A 76 4.61 -5.92 8.03
N GLU A 77 5.39 -6.45 7.09
CA GLU A 77 6.25 -7.62 7.36
C GLU A 77 7.72 -7.43 6.93
N CYS A 78 7.95 -6.75 5.80
CA CYS A 78 9.26 -6.72 5.17
C CYS A 78 10.31 -5.99 6.01
N ALA A 79 11.27 -6.73 6.57
CA ALA A 79 12.29 -6.19 7.48
C ALA A 79 13.07 -4.98 6.93
N ALA A 80 13.19 -4.84 5.61
CA ALA A 80 13.83 -3.68 4.98
C ALA A 80 13.16 -2.33 5.31
N TRP A 81 11.86 -2.34 5.59
CA TRP A 81 11.06 -1.13 5.81
C TRP A 81 10.68 -0.92 7.28
N GLU A 82 11.40 -1.55 8.22
CA GLU A 82 11.07 -1.49 9.65
C GLU A 82 11.02 -0.06 10.19
N GLU A 83 11.98 0.78 9.84
CA GLU A 83 12.03 2.16 10.36
C GLU A 83 10.90 3.02 9.80
N GLN A 84 10.63 2.95 8.48
CA GLN A 84 9.49 3.62 7.87
C GLN A 84 8.17 3.14 8.48
N ARG A 85 8.06 1.83 8.72
CA ARG A 85 6.87 1.23 9.32
C ARG A 85 6.69 1.66 10.76
N ARG A 86 7.77 1.86 11.53
CA ARG A 86 7.70 2.37 12.90
C ARG A 86 7.07 3.76 12.94
N VAL A 87 7.47 4.65 12.03
CA VAL A 87 6.86 5.97 11.88
C VAL A 87 5.38 5.85 11.51
N LEU A 88 5.05 5.03 10.50
CA LEU A 88 3.67 4.81 10.09
C LEU A 88 2.80 4.28 11.24
N THR A 89 3.30 3.31 12.00
CA THR A 89 2.60 2.65 13.11
C THR A 89 2.23 3.63 14.22
N ASN A 90 3.07 4.63 14.48
CA ASN A 90 2.78 5.65 15.49
C ASN A 90 1.55 6.51 15.10
N GLU A 91 1.32 6.71 13.81
CA GLU A 91 0.22 7.55 13.30
C GLU A 91 -1.06 6.74 13.06
N VAL A 92 -0.96 5.56 12.44
CA VAL A 92 -2.15 4.77 12.04
C VAL A 92 -2.52 3.66 13.02
N GLY A 93 -1.61 3.31 13.95
CA GLY A 93 -1.74 2.20 14.91
C GLY A 93 -1.12 0.89 14.42
N GLY A 94 -1.19 -0.14 15.27
CA GLY A 94 -0.52 -1.43 15.05
C GLY A 94 -1.16 -2.38 14.03
N ASP A 95 -2.42 -2.18 13.66
CA ASP A 95 -3.06 -2.97 12.60
C ASP A 95 -2.74 -2.35 11.24
N LEU A 96 -1.70 -2.91 10.60
CA LEU A 96 -1.24 -2.51 9.27
C LEU A 96 -1.82 -3.39 8.15
N SER A 97 -2.94 -4.08 8.39
CA SER A 97 -3.68 -4.69 7.27
C SER A 97 -4.13 -3.59 6.32
N LEU A 98 -4.04 -3.82 5.00
CA LEU A 98 -4.45 -2.86 3.96
C LEU A 98 -5.86 -2.28 4.24
N PRO A 99 -6.87 -3.11 4.59
CA PRO A 99 -8.17 -2.61 5.01
C PRO A 99 -8.16 -1.64 6.20
N ALA A 100 -7.35 -1.91 7.22
CA ALA A 100 -7.26 -1.05 8.40
C ALA A 100 -6.55 0.26 8.09
N VAL A 101 -5.46 0.22 7.32
CA VAL A 101 -4.75 1.42 6.86
C VAL A 101 -5.69 2.31 6.05
N VAL A 102 -6.44 1.76 5.09
CA VAL A 102 -7.41 2.54 4.30
C VAL A 102 -8.49 3.17 5.18
N ARG A 103 -9.01 2.44 6.18
CA ARG A 103 -9.97 3.02 7.15
C ARG A 103 -9.37 4.19 7.91
N LYS A 104 -8.10 4.11 8.32
CA LYS A 104 -7.40 5.19 9.03
C LYS A 104 -7.18 6.41 8.13
N MET A 105 -6.73 6.19 6.89
CA MET A 105 -6.58 7.26 5.90
C MET A 105 -7.86 8.05 5.71
N VAL A 106 -9.01 7.38 5.56
CA VAL A 106 -10.31 8.06 5.36
C VAL A 106 -10.73 8.89 6.57
N GLY A 107 -10.35 8.47 7.78
CA GLY A 107 -10.77 9.09 9.02
C GLY A 107 -9.92 10.29 9.46
N SER A 108 -8.71 10.47 8.93
CA SER A 108 -7.76 11.50 9.39
C SER A 108 -6.82 11.95 8.27
N ALA A 109 -6.68 13.27 8.12
CA ALA A 109 -5.74 13.85 7.17
C ALA A 109 -4.28 13.56 7.57
N GLU A 110 -4.01 13.50 8.87
CA GLU A 110 -2.70 13.15 9.42
C GLU A 110 -2.34 11.70 9.11
N SER A 111 -3.29 10.77 9.30
CA SER A 111 -3.13 9.37 8.88
C SER A 111 -2.98 9.25 7.37
N TRP A 112 -3.69 10.07 6.59
CA TRP A 112 -3.52 10.13 5.14
C TRP A 112 -2.10 10.53 4.75
N ASP A 113 -1.60 11.64 5.31
CA ASP A 113 -0.28 12.17 5.00
C ASP A 113 0.84 11.22 5.45
N ALA A 114 0.67 10.55 6.60
CA ALA A 114 1.59 9.52 7.06
C ALA A 114 1.69 8.35 6.09
N VAL A 115 0.55 7.87 5.57
CA VAL A 115 0.53 6.79 4.56
C VAL A 115 1.11 7.27 3.24
N VAL A 116 0.82 8.49 2.80
CA VAL A 116 1.43 9.07 1.59
C VAL A 116 2.94 9.11 1.74
N SER A 117 3.44 9.65 2.85
CA SER A 117 4.89 9.75 3.11
C SER A 117 5.56 8.38 3.12
N PHE A 118 4.97 7.39 3.79
CA PHE A 118 5.46 6.01 3.77
C PHE A 118 5.51 5.44 2.35
N CYS A 119 4.43 5.60 1.57
CA CYS A 119 4.36 5.07 0.21
C CYS A 119 5.35 5.76 -0.72
N GLU A 120 5.54 7.07 -0.60
CA GLU A 120 6.50 7.81 -1.41
C GLU A 120 7.94 7.35 -1.13
N ASP A 121 8.32 7.24 0.15
CA ASP A 121 9.66 6.80 0.53
C ASP A 121 9.93 5.37 0.07
N VAL A 122 9.13 4.41 0.54
CA VAL A 122 9.35 2.98 0.28
C VAL A 122 9.26 2.66 -1.21
N MET A 123 8.22 3.13 -1.91
CA MET A 123 8.06 2.77 -3.31
C MET A 123 9.11 3.44 -4.19
N SER A 124 9.61 4.64 -3.85
CA SER A 124 10.71 5.24 -4.61
C SER A 124 11.98 4.40 -4.55
N GLN A 125 12.29 3.82 -3.39
CA GLN A 125 13.44 2.94 -3.21
C GLN A 125 13.25 1.60 -3.94
N LYS A 126 12.04 1.00 -3.88
CA LYS A 126 11.73 -0.21 -4.64
C LYS A 126 11.83 0.02 -6.15
N GLU A 127 11.29 1.14 -6.64
CA GLU A 127 11.38 1.54 -8.05
C GLU A 127 12.82 1.80 -8.50
N ALA A 128 13.69 2.31 -7.63
CA ALA A 128 15.10 2.49 -7.93
C ALA A 128 15.79 1.13 -8.08
N ALA A 129 15.59 0.23 -7.11
CA ALA A 129 16.16 -1.12 -7.12
C ALA A 129 15.70 -1.99 -8.31
N GLU A 130 14.48 -1.78 -8.81
CA GLU A 130 13.97 -2.51 -9.99
C GLU A 130 14.61 -2.06 -11.32
N ARG A 131 15.25 -0.87 -11.34
CA ARG A 131 15.92 -0.33 -12.55
C ARG A 131 17.42 -0.63 -12.60
N GLU A 132 17.99 -1.16 -11.53
CA GLU A 132 19.39 -1.59 -11.44
C GLU A 132 19.58 -3.03 -11.94
#